data_AF-A0A959F1B3-F1
#
_entry.id   AF-A0A959F1B3-F1
#
_cell.length_a   1.000
_cell.length_b   1.000
_cell.length_c   1.000
_cell.angle_alpha   90.00
_cell.angle_beta   90.00
_cell.angle_gamma   90.00
#
_symmetry.space_group_name_H-M   'P 1'
#
loop_
_entity.id
_entity.type
_entity.pdbx_description
1 polymer ?
#
loop_
_entity_poly.entity_id
_entity_poly.type
_entity_poly.pdbx_seq_one_letter_code
_entity_poly.pdbx_strand_id
1 'polypeptide(L)'
;DPSNLDAILAYQDLDPAAKNVRVLTAFWDQVDFVDERLLHTPVIFDKLWQYFNQFVPDQTDIKIQAADVLMKKVMDQPAYYEFFATWLTDDYLPPITGQMDPDALYVHMVDNYLTEEYAPWADSLKIYAWQLRAKDRSVNLIGKKGADFSAKTPEGTIQSLDDVKAPYVALFFYHYDCDHCIETAPKLAKQYPALKEQGLEIIAVAMDTPEEEWKNFIRDHGMNCLNVTDQDNEAIYDHYNVWATPEIMLLNPDRTIIGKHLSVEDISMVMEADRAGMFQKENGSSASKRGVQ
;
A
#
# COMPACT_ATOMS: atom_id res chain seq x y z
N ASP A 1 5.19 -37.37 9.99
CA ASP A 1 4.19 -38.45 9.87
C ASP A 1 3.92 -38.67 8.38
N PRO A 2 4.07 -39.90 7.83
CA PRO A 2 3.69 -40.22 6.45
C PRO A 2 2.18 -39.98 6.14
N SER A 3 1.38 -39.62 7.14
CA SER A 3 -0.05 -39.27 7.04
C SER A 3 -0.41 -38.00 6.26
N ASN A 4 0.56 -37.24 5.74
CA ASN A 4 0.27 -35.98 5.05
C ASN A 4 0.48 -36.02 3.54
N LEU A 5 0.87 -37.16 2.96
CA LEU A 5 1.13 -37.22 1.51
C LEU A 5 -0.15 -36.97 0.70
N ASP A 6 -1.28 -37.55 1.11
CA ASP A 6 -2.57 -37.34 0.44
C ASP A 6 -3.08 -35.91 0.61
N ALA A 7 -2.82 -35.27 1.76
CA ALA A 7 -3.18 -33.87 1.98
C ALA A 7 -2.25 -32.88 1.26
N ILE A 8 -0.97 -33.23 1.08
CA ILE A 8 0.00 -32.49 0.27
C ILE A 8 -0.36 -32.61 -1.21
N LEU A 9 -0.66 -33.82 -1.70
CA LEU A 9 -1.12 -34.07 -3.07
C LEU A 9 -2.45 -33.35 -3.32
N ALA A 10 -3.42 -33.47 -2.41
CA ALA A 10 -4.68 -32.75 -2.50
C ALA A 10 -4.51 -31.23 -2.47
N TYR A 11 -3.49 -30.68 -1.78
CA TYR A 11 -3.18 -29.25 -1.83
C TYR A 11 -2.53 -28.86 -3.16
N GLN A 12 -1.64 -29.68 -3.71
CA GLN A 12 -0.99 -29.42 -5.00
C GLN A 12 -2.00 -29.32 -6.15
N ASP A 13 -3.07 -30.13 -6.09
CA ASP A 13 -4.11 -30.19 -7.12
C ASP A 13 -5.18 -29.07 -7.01
N LEU A 14 -5.17 -28.26 -5.95
CA LEU A 14 -6.10 -27.13 -5.82
C LEU A 14 -5.76 -26.01 -6.82
N ASP A 15 -6.80 -25.35 -7.30
CA ASP A 15 -6.64 -24.07 -8.01
C ASP A 15 -6.07 -22.98 -7.07
N PRO A 16 -5.51 -21.89 -7.61
CA PRO A 16 -4.89 -20.85 -6.80
C PRO A 16 -5.82 -20.21 -5.76
N ALA A 17 -7.11 -20.05 -6.07
CA ALA A 17 -8.08 -19.44 -5.14
C ALA A 17 -8.38 -20.39 -3.97
N ALA A 18 -8.56 -21.68 -4.25
CA ALA A 18 -8.77 -22.70 -3.24
C ALA A 18 -7.52 -22.93 -2.37
N LYS A 19 -6.30 -22.80 -2.94
CA LYS A 19 -5.04 -22.77 -2.17
C LYS A 19 -5.02 -21.62 -1.18
N ASN A 20 -5.37 -20.41 -1.62
CA ASN A 20 -5.43 -19.23 -0.75
C ASN A 20 -6.41 -19.44 0.39
N VAL A 21 -7.66 -19.84 0.11
CA VAL A 21 -8.66 -20.11 1.15
C VAL A 21 -8.12 -21.09 2.19
N ARG A 22 -7.50 -22.18 1.75
CA ARG A 22 -6.95 -23.18 2.67
C ARG A 22 -5.78 -22.66 3.50
N VAL A 23 -4.89 -21.86 2.93
CA VAL A 23 -3.82 -21.17 3.68
C VAL A 23 -4.44 -20.28 4.75
N LEU A 24 -5.41 -19.45 4.40
CA LEU A 24 -6.03 -18.51 5.32
C LEU A 24 -6.71 -19.22 6.49
N THR A 25 -7.47 -20.30 6.23
CA THR A 25 -8.32 -20.92 7.25
C THR A 25 -7.60 -21.98 8.08
N ALA A 26 -6.65 -22.73 7.51
CA ALA A 26 -6.13 -23.96 8.17
C ALA A 26 -4.71 -23.82 8.74
N PHE A 27 -3.96 -22.77 8.38
CA PHE A 27 -2.54 -22.64 8.77
C PHE A 27 -2.31 -22.64 10.29
N TRP A 28 -3.28 -22.09 11.03
CA TRP A 28 -3.25 -21.91 12.49
C TRP A 28 -4.01 -22.98 13.27
N ASP A 29 -4.47 -24.07 12.63
CA ASP A 29 -5.33 -25.07 13.29
C ASP A 29 -4.62 -25.91 14.35
N GLN A 30 -3.31 -26.10 14.19
CA GLN A 30 -2.48 -26.89 15.12
C GLN A 30 -1.80 -26.03 16.20
N VAL A 31 -2.13 -24.75 16.30
CA VAL A 31 -1.56 -23.85 17.32
C VAL A 31 -2.53 -23.76 18.49
N ASP A 32 -2.01 -24.08 19.68
CA ASP A 32 -2.73 -23.90 20.93
C ASP A 32 -2.56 -22.45 21.43
N PHE A 33 -3.54 -21.60 21.10
CA PHE A 33 -3.55 -20.20 21.53
C PHE A 33 -3.94 -20.02 23.00
N VAL A 34 -4.17 -21.09 23.76
CA VAL A 34 -4.34 -21.02 25.21
C VAL A 34 -2.98 -21.07 25.92
N ASP A 35 -1.97 -21.70 25.30
CA ASP A 35 -0.64 -21.82 25.90
C ASP A 35 0.22 -20.56 25.63
N GLU A 36 0.14 -19.57 26.52
CA GLU A 36 0.91 -18.33 26.42
C GLU A 36 2.44 -18.54 26.45
N ARG A 37 2.94 -19.69 26.92
CA ARG A 37 4.39 -19.95 26.96
C ARG A 37 5.00 -19.95 25.56
N LEU A 38 4.22 -20.26 24.53
CA LEU A 38 4.68 -20.26 23.15
C LEU A 38 5.03 -18.85 22.66
N LEU A 39 4.39 -17.79 23.19
CA LEU A 39 4.74 -16.40 22.88
C LEU A 39 6.15 -16.01 23.33
N HIS A 40 6.67 -16.70 24.37
CA HIS A 40 8.03 -16.51 24.85
C HIS A 40 9.05 -17.41 24.14
N THR A 41 8.68 -17.96 22.99
CA THR A 41 9.56 -18.75 22.12
C THR A 41 9.55 -18.18 20.70
N PRO A 42 10.58 -18.45 19.88
CA PRO A 42 10.58 -18.04 18.48
C PRO A 42 9.44 -18.67 17.65
N VAL A 43 8.80 -19.75 18.13
CA VAL A 43 7.85 -20.56 17.36
C VAL A 43 6.69 -19.73 16.82
N ILE A 44 6.06 -18.89 17.65
CA ILE A 44 4.89 -18.12 17.24
C ILE A 44 5.29 -17.00 16.27
N PHE A 45 6.38 -16.29 16.56
CA PHE A 45 6.90 -15.24 15.69
C PHE A 45 7.32 -15.80 14.32
N ASP A 46 8.12 -16.87 14.29
CA ASP A 46 8.59 -17.48 13.03
C ASP A 46 7.41 -17.97 12.19
N LYS A 47 6.38 -18.52 12.84
CA LYS A 47 5.18 -19.01 12.16
C LYS A 47 4.33 -17.85 11.64
N LEU A 48 4.19 -16.76 12.39
CA LEU A 48 3.51 -15.54 11.96
C LEU A 48 4.21 -14.91 10.76
N TRP A 49 5.53 -14.80 10.83
CA TRP A 49 6.34 -14.28 9.75
C TRP A 49 6.22 -15.14 8.49
N GLN A 50 6.31 -16.47 8.61
CA GLN A 50 6.11 -17.38 7.48
C GLN A 50 4.70 -17.25 6.89
N TYR A 51 3.67 -17.17 7.74
CA TYR A 51 2.30 -17.01 7.28
C TYR A 51 2.15 -15.81 6.34
N PHE A 52 2.55 -14.62 6.79
CA PHE A 52 2.36 -13.39 6.01
C PHE A 52 3.37 -13.17 4.87
N ASN A 53 4.56 -13.77 4.95
CA ASN A 53 5.63 -13.50 3.99
C ASN A 53 5.95 -14.67 3.04
N GLN A 54 5.50 -15.89 3.33
CA GLN A 54 5.76 -17.06 2.49
C GLN A 54 4.48 -17.73 1.98
N PHE A 55 3.41 -17.74 2.77
CA PHE A 55 2.18 -18.49 2.44
C PHE A 55 1.04 -17.59 1.93
N VAL A 56 0.84 -16.44 2.56
CA VAL A 56 -0.15 -15.46 2.13
C VAL A 56 0.39 -14.73 0.89
N PRO A 57 -0.34 -14.74 -0.24
CA PRO A 57 0.03 -13.96 -1.42
C PRO A 57 0.31 -12.50 -1.08
N ASP A 58 1.26 -11.91 -1.80
CA ASP A 58 1.65 -10.51 -1.62
C ASP A 58 0.65 -9.54 -2.27
N GLN A 59 -0.60 -9.60 -1.80
CA GLN A 59 -1.70 -8.74 -2.21
C GLN A 59 -2.38 -8.19 -0.97
N THR A 60 -2.53 -6.88 -0.90
CA THR A 60 -3.08 -6.15 0.25
C THR A 60 -4.44 -6.71 0.69
N ASP A 61 -5.38 -6.94 -0.23
CA ASP A 61 -6.71 -7.46 0.09
C ASP A 61 -6.67 -8.86 0.73
N ILE A 62 -5.76 -9.72 0.25
CA ILE A 62 -5.60 -11.08 0.78
C ILE A 62 -4.90 -11.01 2.15
N LYS A 63 -3.96 -10.10 2.34
CA LYS A 63 -3.30 -9.85 3.64
C LYS A 63 -4.24 -9.29 4.69
N ILE A 64 -5.17 -8.41 4.31
CA ILE A 64 -6.27 -7.95 5.16
C ILE A 64 -7.16 -9.13 5.58
N GLN A 65 -7.55 -9.98 4.63
CA GLN A 65 -8.33 -11.20 4.94
C GLN A 65 -7.55 -12.15 5.87
N ALA A 66 -6.24 -12.30 5.65
CA ALA A 66 -5.38 -13.13 6.49
C ALA A 66 -5.30 -12.61 7.92
N ALA A 67 -5.16 -11.28 8.08
CA ALA A 67 -5.21 -10.61 9.36
C ALA A 67 -6.56 -10.81 10.05
N ASP A 68 -7.67 -10.61 9.33
CA ASP A 68 -9.02 -10.83 9.86
C ASP A 68 -9.23 -12.24 10.41
N VAL A 69 -8.81 -13.26 9.64
CA VAL A 69 -8.94 -14.65 10.08
C VAL A 69 -8.09 -14.92 11.32
N LEU A 70 -6.86 -14.41 11.36
CA LEU A 70 -5.98 -14.56 12.52
C LEU A 70 -6.55 -13.86 13.76
N MET A 71 -6.93 -12.59 13.63
CA MET A 71 -7.47 -11.78 14.73
C MET A 71 -8.74 -12.37 15.32
N LYS A 72 -9.67 -12.85 14.47
CA LYS A 72 -10.89 -13.54 14.93
C LYS A 72 -10.56 -14.84 15.69
N LYS A 73 -9.51 -15.55 15.31
CA LYS A 73 -9.09 -16.81 15.97
C LYS A 73 -8.53 -16.59 17.36
N VAL A 74 -7.96 -15.40 17.64
CA VAL A 74 -7.37 -15.05 18.93
C VAL A 74 -8.14 -13.98 19.70
N MET A 75 -9.34 -13.60 19.26
CA MET A 75 -10.15 -12.53 19.87
C MET A 75 -10.41 -12.75 21.36
N ASP A 76 -10.57 -14.01 21.78
CA ASP A 76 -10.79 -14.38 23.18
C ASP A 76 -9.48 -14.70 23.95
N GLN A 77 -8.30 -14.44 23.35
CA GLN A 77 -6.99 -14.75 23.91
C GLN A 77 -6.15 -13.46 24.03
N PRO A 78 -6.22 -12.72 25.16
CA PRO A 78 -5.68 -11.36 25.26
C PRO A 78 -4.20 -11.22 24.90
N ALA A 79 -3.34 -12.13 25.38
CA ALA A 79 -1.90 -12.07 25.12
C ALA A 79 -1.55 -12.27 23.63
N TYR A 80 -2.24 -13.20 22.96
CA TYR A 80 -2.06 -13.43 21.53
C TYR A 80 -2.66 -12.33 20.68
N TYR A 81 -3.82 -11.81 21.09
CA TYR A 81 -4.48 -10.70 20.41
C TYR A 81 -3.60 -9.44 20.43
N GLU A 82 -3.08 -9.06 21.60
CA GLU A 82 -2.14 -7.93 21.74
C GLU A 82 -0.89 -8.13 20.87
N PHE A 83 -0.28 -9.32 20.92
CA PHE A 83 0.92 -9.63 20.17
C PHE A 83 0.69 -9.53 18.65
N PHE A 84 -0.34 -10.19 18.12
CA PHE A 84 -0.61 -10.18 16.68
C PHE A 84 -1.10 -8.84 16.18
N ALA A 85 -1.97 -8.15 16.92
CA ALA A 85 -2.43 -6.82 16.54
C ALA A 85 -1.26 -5.84 16.45
N THR A 86 -0.38 -5.85 17.46
CA THR A 86 0.81 -4.99 17.51
C THR A 86 1.79 -5.34 16.40
N TRP A 87 2.04 -6.63 16.13
CA TRP A 87 2.94 -7.03 15.04
C TRP A 87 2.41 -6.57 13.68
N LEU A 88 1.11 -6.74 13.43
CA LEU A 88 0.47 -6.34 12.17
C LEU A 88 0.47 -4.83 11.94
N THR A 89 0.58 -4.01 12.98
CA THR A 89 0.55 -2.54 12.86
C THR A 89 1.89 -1.86 13.04
N ASP A 90 2.77 -2.38 13.89
CA ASP A 90 4.02 -1.70 14.25
C ASP A 90 5.22 -2.36 13.54
N ASP A 91 5.25 -3.70 13.44
CA ASP A 91 6.39 -4.46 12.89
C ASP A 91 6.22 -4.83 11.40
N TYR A 92 4.99 -4.84 10.89
CA TYR A 92 4.69 -5.20 9.51
C TYR A 92 4.70 -3.99 8.55
N LEU A 93 4.77 -2.77 9.08
CA LEU A 93 4.81 -1.56 8.24
C LEU A 93 6.15 -1.39 7.50
N PRO A 94 6.21 -0.57 6.44
CA PRO A 94 7.44 -0.30 5.70
C PRO A 94 8.56 0.21 6.59
N PRO A 95 9.83 -0.10 6.27
CA PRO A 95 10.31 -0.62 4.98
C PRO A 95 10.30 -2.16 4.85
N ILE A 96 9.72 -2.89 5.81
CA ILE A 96 9.90 -4.35 5.92
C ILE A 96 9.17 -5.14 4.82
N THR A 97 8.05 -4.64 4.31
CA THR A 97 7.09 -5.48 3.57
C THR A 97 7.14 -5.46 2.05
N GLY A 98 7.92 -4.58 1.41
CA GLY A 98 8.01 -4.49 -0.07
C GLY A 98 6.66 -4.36 -0.81
N GLN A 99 5.58 -4.11 -0.08
CA GLN A 99 4.20 -4.15 -0.55
C GLN A 99 3.83 -2.87 -1.27
N MET A 100 2.94 -3.00 -2.26
CA MET A 100 2.43 -1.87 -3.04
C MET A 100 1.51 -0.95 -2.23
N ASP A 101 0.75 -1.45 -1.25
CA ASP A 101 -0.01 -0.59 -0.31
C ASP A 101 -0.10 -1.22 1.09
N PRO A 102 0.95 -1.08 1.91
CA PRO A 102 0.98 -1.58 3.28
C PRO A 102 0.13 -0.71 4.23
N ASP A 103 -0.17 0.53 3.84
CA ASP A 103 -0.97 1.46 4.63
C ASP A 103 -2.41 0.98 4.79
N ALA A 104 -3.00 0.35 3.76
CA ALA A 104 -4.37 -0.16 3.82
C ALA A 104 -4.56 -1.23 4.90
N LEU A 105 -3.57 -2.13 5.08
CA LEU A 105 -3.61 -3.11 6.17
C LEU A 105 -3.53 -2.42 7.52
N TYR A 106 -2.65 -1.42 7.68
CA TYR A 106 -2.55 -0.67 8.92
C TYR A 106 -3.85 0.05 9.27
N VAL A 107 -4.43 0.77 8.31
CA VAL A 107 -5.71 1.47 8.48
C VAL A 107 -6.80 0.48 8.88
N HIS A 108 -6.89 -0.66 8.19
CA HIS A 108 -7.85 -1.71 8.53
C HIS A 108 -7.65 -2.25 9.95
N MET A 109 -6.42 -2.51 10.35
CA MET A 109 -6.11 -3.02 11.69
C MET A 109 -6.46 -2.00 12.78
N VAL A 110 -6.13 -0.73 12.57
CA VAL A 110 -6.44 0.33 13.53
C VAL A 110 -7.96 0.52 13.68
N ASP A 111 -8.67 0.61 12.56
CA ASP A 111 -10.10 0.92 12.55
C ASP A 111 -10.95 -0.22 13.14
N ASN A 112 -10.50 -1.48 13.02
CA ASN A 112 -11.29 -2.65 13.40
C ASN A 112 -10.81 -3.37 14.67
N TYR A 113 -9.51 -3.33 14.97
CA TYR A 113 -8.91 -4.19 16.01
C TYR A 113 -8.13 -3.44 17.10
N LEU A 114 -7.69 -2.19 16.86
CA LEU A 114 -6.99 -1.36 17.84
C LEU A 114 -7.86 -0.18 18.33
N THR A 115 -9.07 -0.50 18.79
CA THR A 115 -10.03 0.46 19.35
C THR A 115 -10.02 0.42 20.87
N GLU A 116 -10.67 1.38 21.54
CA GLU A 116 -10.80 1.36 23.01
C GLU A 116 -11.49 0.07 23.52
N GLU A 117 -12.39 -0.51 22.72
CA GLU A 117 -13.09 -1.75 23.06
C GLU A 117 -12.18 -2.98 22.98
N TYR A 118 -11.35 -3.05 21.93
CA TYR A 118 -10.58 -4.25 21.62
C TYR A 118 -9.12 -4.20 22.05
N ALA A 119 -8.59 -3.02 22.40
CA ALA A 119 -7.21 -2.83 22.83
C ALA A 119 -7.08 -2.29 24.27
N PRO A 120 -7.54 -3.03 25.31
CA PRO A 120 -7.51 -2.58 26.70
C PRO A 120 -6.09 -2.42 27.27
N TRP A 121 -5.07 -2.94 26.60
CA TRP A 121 -3.65 -2.77 26.97
C TRP A 121 -3.10 -1.40 26.54
N ALA A 122 -3.79 -0.66 25.67
CA ALA A 122 -3.40 0.66 25.20
C ALA A 122 -4.15 1.76 25.94
N ASP A 123 -3.45 2.81 26.35
CA ASP A 123 -4.10 4.00 26.90
C ASP A 123 -4.76 4.86 25.80
N SER A 124 -5.63 5.79 26.22
CA SER A 124 -6.33 6.69 25.29
C SER A 124 -5.40 7.51 24.38
N LEU A 125 -4.17 7.82 24.82
CA LEU A 125 -3.22 8.58 24.02
C LEU A 125 -2.64 7.70 22.90
N LYS A 126 -2.34 6.44 23.21
CA LYS A 126 -1.87 5.46 22.24
C LYS A 126 -2.95 5.14 21.20
N ILE A 127 -4.20 4.91 21.62
CA ILE A 127 -5.33 4.73 20.72
C ILE A 127 -5.50 5.94 19.80
N TYR A 128 -5.48 7.15 20.36
CA TYR A 128 -5.56 8.38 19.59
C TYR A 128 -4.41 8.51 18.57
N ALA A 129 -3.18 8.17 18.97
CA ALA A 129 -2.02 8.24 18.08
C ALA A 129 -2.13 7.23 16.91
N TRP A 130 -2.63 6.02 17.15
CA TRP A 130 -2.91 5.05 16.08
C TRP A 130 -3.99 5.56 15.13
N GLN A 131 -5.11 6.06 15.67
CA GLN A 131 -6.22 6.59 14.87
C GLN A 131 -5.81 7.80 14.03
N LEU A 132 -4.98 8.70 14.58
CA LEU A 132 -4.45 9.84 13.83
C LEU A 132 -3.58 9.36 12.66
N ARG A 133 -2.65 8.43 12.91
CA ARG A 133 -1.82 7.86 11.84
C ARG A 133 -2.65 7.11 10.80
N ALA A 134 -3.66 6.37 11.21
CA ALA A 134 -4.55 5.67 10.28
C ALA A 134 -5.32 6.66 9.41
N LYS A 135 -5.82 7.75 10.01
CA LYS A 135 -6.45 8.83 9.26
C LYS A 135 -5.50 9.43 8.22
N ASP A 136 -4.28 9.76 8.61
CA ASP A 136 -3.29 10.36 7.71
C ASP A 136 -2.88 9.38 6.59
N ARG A 137 -2.69 8.10 6.91
CA ARG A 137 -2.40 7.04 5.93
C ARG A 137 -3.59 6.73 5.02
N SER A 138 -4.81 6.99 5.48
CA SER A 138 -6.00 6.70 4.71
C SER A 138 -6.16 7.62 3.49
N VAL A 139 -5.51 8.78 3.43
CA VAL A 139 -5.79 9.80 2.40
C VAL A 139 -5.44 9.35 0.99
N ASN A 140 -4.46 8.46 0.84
CA ASN A 140 -3.87 8.08 -0.44
C ASN A 140 -3.93 6.57 -0.74
N LEU A 141 -4.81 5.81 -0.07
CA LEU A 141 -4.90 4.34 -0.29
C LEU A 141 -5.24 4.01 -1.75
N ILE A 142 -4.77 2.84 -2.21
CA ILE A 142 -5.15 2.31 -3.53
C ILE A 142 -6.68 2.20 -3.62
N GLY A 143 -7.22 2.60 -4.78
CA GLY A 143 -8.65 2.68 -5.04
C GLY A 143 -9.31 3.98 -4.58
N LYS A 144 -8.61 4.88 -3.89
CA LYS A 144 -9.09 6.25 -3.65
C LYS A 144 -8.73 7.17 -4.80
N LYS A 145 -9.50 8.24 -4.96
CA LYS A 145 -9.18 9.31 -5.90
C LYS A 145 -8.00 10.12 -5.35
N GLY A 146 -6.96 10.32 -6.15
CA GLY A 146 -5.86 11.22 -5.85
C GLY A 146 -6.39 12.64 -5.64
N ALA A 147 -5.96 13.27 -4.55
CA ALA A 147 -6.38 14.63 -4.21
C ALA A 147 -5.75 15.63 -5.19
N ASP A 148 -6.54 16.57 -5.71
CA ASP A 148 -5.98 17.63 -6.54
C ASP A 148 -5.04 18.49 -5.69
N PHE A 149 -4.03 19.05 -6.33
CA PHE A 149 -3.08 19.99 -5.73
C PHE A 149 -2.69 21.03 -6.78
N SER A 150 -2.19 22.17 -6.35
CA SER A 150 -1.67 23.23 -7.23
C SER A 150 -0.27 23.61 -6.80
N ALA A 151 0.69 23.49 -7.72
CA ALA A 151 2.10 23.71 -7.43
C ALA A 151 2.77 24.54 -8.54
N LYS A 152 3.90 25.19 -8.20
CA LYS A 152 4.63 26.05 -9.14
C LYS A 152 5.50 25.22 -10.08
N THR A 153 5.53 25.57 -11.36
CA THR A 153 6.50 25.07 -12.34
C THR A 153 7.81 25.88 -12.31
N PRO A 154 8.91 25.42 -12.94
CA PRO A 154 10.17 26.16 -13.01
C PRO A 154 10.04 27.56 -13.64
N GLU A 155 9.04 27.75 -14.51
CA GLU A 155 8.70 29.01 -15.17
C GLU A 155 7.87 29.95 -14.28
N GLY A 156 7.48 29.50 -13.08
CA GLY A 156 6.66 30.27 -12.13
C GLY A 156 5.16 30.21 -12.41
N THR A 157 4.71 29.38 -13.36
CA THR A 157 3.27 29.14 -13.59
C THR A 157 2.71 28.17 -12.55
N ILE A 158 1.42 28.27 -12.25
CA ILE A 158 0.74 27.30 -11.37
C ILE A 158 0.18 26.18 -12.24
N GLN A 159 0.46 24.95 -11.83
CA GLN A 159 -0.02 23.73 -12.46
C GLN A 159 -0.80 22.92 -11.43
N SER A 160 -2.03 22.52 -11.79
CA SER A 160 -2.83 21.58 -11.01
C SER A 160 -2.74 20.15 -11.55
N LEU A 161 -3.00 19.14 -10.71
CA LEU A 161 -3.15 17.76 -11.15
C LEU A 161 -4.34 17.60 -12.11
N ASP A 162 -5.47 18.22 -11.81
CA ASP A 162 -6.69 18.16 -12.64
C ASP A 162 -6.54 18.86 -14.01
N ASP A 163 -5.56 19.75 -14.15
CA ASP A 163 -5.22 20.37 -15.43
C ASP A 163 -4.54 19.38 -16.39
N VAL A 164 -3.90 18.32 -15.89
CA VAL A 164 -3.22 17.32 -16.71
C VAL A 164 -4.23 16.49 -17.49
N LYS A 165 -4.09 16.46 -18.81
CA LYS A 165 -5.02 15.77 -19.74
C LYS A 165 -4.61 14.35 -20.12
N ALA A 166 -3.41 13.91 -19.73
CA ALA A 166 -2.99 12.54 -19.95
C ALA A 166 -3.93 11.56 -19.22
N PRO A 167 -4.28 10.42 -19.84
CA PRO A 167 -5.09 9.39 -19.19
C PRO A 167 -4.47 8.93 -17.88
N TYR A 168 -3.20 8.54 -17.90
CA TYR A 168 -2.48 8.13 -16.68
C TYR A 168 -1.59 9.26 -16.19
N VAL A 169 -1.44 9.37 -14.88
CA VAL A 169 -0.51 10.32 -14.26
C VAL A 169 0.34 9.58 -13.23
N ALA A 170 1.66 9.61 -13.36
CA ALA A 170 2.55 9.16 -12.30
C ALA A 170 3.04 10.39 -11.51
N LEU A 171 2.80 10.37 -10.20
CA LEU A 171 3.38 11.34 -9.27
C LEU A 171 4.70 10.77 -8.77
N PHE A 172 5.78 11.53 -8.96
CA PHE A 172 7.11 11.18 -8.46
C PHE A 172 7.51 12.21 -7.40
N PHE A 173 7.39 11.84 -6.13
CA PHE A 173 7.78 12.69 -5.01
C PHE A 173 9.25 12.46 -4.67
N TYR A 174 10.01 13.55 -4.60
CA TYR A 174 11.44 13.47 -4.38
C TYR A 174 11.98 14.67 -3.61
N HIS A 175 13.20 14.50 -3.09
CA HIS A 175 14.02 15.55 -2.54
C HIS A 175 15.37 15.58 -3.27
N TYR A 176 15.94 16.76 -3.50
CA TYR A 176 17.15 16.92 -4.32
C TYR A 176 18.39 16.22 -3.75
N ASP A 177 18.52 16.20 -2.42
CA ASP A 177 19.65 15.61 -1.68
C ASP A 177 19.37 14.17 -1.19
N CYS A 178 18.41 13.48 -1.81
CA CYS A 178 18.12 12.08 -1.49
C CYS A 178 18.87 11.14 -2.44
N ASP A 179 19.77 10.31 -1.91
CA ASP A 179 20.57 9.35 -2.68
C ASP A 179 19.71 8.47 -3.61
N HIS A 180 18.62 7.91 -3.10
CA HIS A 180 17.71 7.09 -3.91
C HIS A 180 16.94 7.89 -4.97
N CYS A 181 16.66 9.17 -4.72
CA CYS A 181 16.06 10.06 -5.73
C CYS A 181 17.04 10.35 -6.87
N ILE A 182 18.31 10.61 -6.54
CA ILE A 182 19.40 10.83 -7.50
C ILE A 182 19.57 9.61 -8.42
N GLU A 183 19.36 8.40 -7.91
CA GLU A 183 19.38 7.17 -8.74
C GLU A 183 18.11 6.97 -9.57
N THR A 184 16.94 7.35 -9.04
CA THR A 184 15.62 7.08 -9.65
C THR A 184 15.28 8.07 -10.76
N ALA A 185 15.54 9.35 -10.55
CA ALA A 185 15.27 10.44 -11.48
C ALA A 185 15.78 10.18 -12.92
N PRO A 186 17.06 9.84 -13.15
CA PRO A 186 17.56 9.60 -14.52
C PRO A 186 16.96 8.35 -15.17
N LYS A 187 16.58 7.32 -14.39
CA LYS A 187 15.88 6.14 -14.92
C LYS A 187 14.49 6.53 -15.41
N LEU A 188 13.77 7.32 -14.61
CA LEU A 188 12.44 7.81 -14.93
C LEU A 188 12.47 8.72 -16.17
N ALA A 189 13.39 9.69 -16.22
CA ALA A 189 13.58 10.57 -17.38
C ALA A 189 13.90 9.80 -18.68
N LYS A 190 14.68 8.71 -18.58
CA LYS A 190 15.00 7.85 -19.71
C LYS A 190 13.79 7.07 -20.24
N GLN A 191 12.91 6.59 -19.35
CA GLN A 191 11.73 5.81 -19.74
C GLN A 191 10.54 6.68 -20.14
N TYR A 192 10.49 7.92 -19.65
CA TYR A 192 9.36 8.83 -19.85
C TYR A 192 8.89 8.98 -21.31
N PRO A 193 9.75 9.12 -22.34
CA PRO A 193 9.27 9.23 -23.72
C PRO A 193 8.39 8.06 -24.16
N ALA A 194 8.77 6.83 -23.82
CA ALA A 194 7.99 5.64 -24.15
C ALA A 194 6.69 5.57 -23.33
N LEU A 195 6.76 5.90 -22.03
CA LEU A 195 5.56 5.95 -21.18
C LEU A 195 4.57 7.04 -21.65
N LYS A 196 5.08 8.16 -22.16
CA LYS A 196 4.28 9.25 -22.73
C LYS A 196 3.53 8.82 -23.98
N GLU A 197 4.16 8.04 -24.85
CA GLU A 197 3.49 7.43 -26.02
C GLU A 197 2.37 6.46 -25.60
N GLN A 198 2.51 5.83 -24.43
CA GLN A 198 1.44 5.02 -23.84
C GLN A 198 0.34 5.84 -23.16
N GLY A 199 0.43 7.18 -23.12
CA GLY A 199 -0.58 8.04 -22.50
C GLY A 199 -0.36 8.31 -21.01
N LEU A 200 0.89 8.21 -20.53
CA LEU A 200 1.29 8.68 -19.21
C LEU A 200 1.78 10.13 -19.26
N GLU A 201 1.42 10.94 -18.27
CA GLU A 201 2.20 12.12 -17.89
C GLU A 201 2.88 11.87 -16.54
N ILE A 202 4.10 12.37 -16.37
CA ILE A 202 4.81 12.31 -15.10
C ILE A 202 4.82 13.71 -14.50
N ILE A 203 4.37 13.82 -13.25
CA ILE A 203 4.51 15.03 -12.45
C ILE A 203 5.56 14.74 -11.38
N ALA A 204 6.77 15.26 -11.59
CA ALA A 204 7.85 15.19 -10.62
C ALA A 204 7.68 16.34 -9.62
N VAL A 205 7.48 15.98 -8.36
CA VAL A 205 7.17 16.89 -7.26
C VAL A 205 8.38 16.96 -6.33
N ALA A 206 9.07 18.10 -6.34
CA ALA A 206 10.12 18.38 -5.36
C ALA A 206 9.50 18.90 -4.06
N MET A 207 9.73 18.17 -2.97
CA MET A 207 9.26 18.53 -1.63
C MET A 207 10.38 19.21 -0.84
N ASP A 208 10.05 20.25 -0.06
CA ASP A 208 10.97 20.93 0.87
C ASP A 208 12.33 21.30 0.21
N THR A 209 12.29 21.73 -1.04
CA THR A 209 13.49 21.95 -1.85
C THR A 209 13.65 23.42 -2.25
N PRO A 210 14.80 24.07 -1.96
CA PRO A 210 15.09 25.41 -2.43
C PRO A 210 15.04 25.52 -3.97
N GLU A 211 14.50 26.62 -4.49
CA GLU A 211 14.24 26.77 -5.93
C GLU A 211 15.46 26.52 -6.83
N GLU A 212 16.63 27.04 -6.44
CA GLU A 212 17.87 26.87 -7.22
C GLU A 212 18.34 25.42 -7.24
N GLU A 213 18.28 24.72 -6.10
CA GLU A 213 18.66 23.30 -6.01
C GLU A 213 17.70 22.43 -6.80
N TRP A 214 16.40 22.73 -6.74
CA TRP A 214 15.38 22.06 -7.53
C TRP A 214 15.66 22.20 -9.04
N LYS A 215 15.91 23.42 -9.52
CA LYS A 215 16.23 23.70 -10.93
C LYS A 215 17.53 23.03 -11.38
N ASN A 216 18.54 22.99 -10.51
CA ASN A 216 19.78 22.26 -10.76
C ASN A 216 19.52 20.75 -10.90
N PHE A 217 18.77 20.15 -9.98
CA PHE A 217 18.39 18.74 -10.03
C PHE A 217 17.68 18.37 -11.34
N ILE A 218 16.71 19.20 -11.76
CA ILE A 218 16.00 19.00 -13.04
C ILE A 218 16.99 18.94 -14.21
N ARG A 219 17.91 19.92 -14.29
CA ARG A 219 18.89 20.03 -15.37
C ARG A 219 19.87 18.86 -15.34
N ASP A 220 20.40 18.54 -14.17
CA ASP A 220 21.49 17.59 -13.99
C ASP A 220 21.03 16.14 -14.23
N HIS A 221 19.75 15.84 -13.97
CA HIS A 221 19.13 14.54 -14.23
C HIS A 221 18.27 14.48 -15.49
N GLY A 222 18.18 15.57 -16.24
CA GLY A 222 17.45 15.64 -17.51
C GLY A 222 15.95 15.38 -17.36
N MET A 223 15.35 15.83 -16.27
CA MET A 223 13.93 15.64 -15.95
C MET A 223 13.04 16.40 -16.94
N ASN A 224 12.70 15.73 -18.04
CA ASN A 224 11.97 16.27 -19.20
C ASN A 224 10.44 16.13 -19.09
N CYS A 225 9.94 15.69 -17.93
CA CYS A 225 8.53 15.63 -17.60
C CYS A 225 8.02 16.96 -17.01
N LEU A 226 6.76 16.99 -16.58
CA LEU A 226 6.24 18.12 -15.83
C LEU A 226 6.88 18.13 -14.45
N ASN A 227 7.62 19.19 -14.14
CA ASN A 227 8.23 19.38 -12.82
C ASN A 227 7.46 20.45 -12.06
N VAL A 228 7.16 20.19 -10.79
CA VAL A 228 6.57 21.14 -9.86
C VAL A 228 7.26 21.08 -8.51
N THR A 229 7.08 22.11 -7.70
CA THR A 229 7.61 22.15 -6.33
C THR A 229 6.53 22.52 -5.31
N ASP A 230 6.58 21.85 -4.17
CA ASP A 230 5.92 22.25 -2.94
C ASP A 230 7.01 22.60 -1.91
N GLN A 231 7.44 23.86 -1.97
CA GLN A 231 8.61 24.34 -1.22
C GLN A 231 8.41 24.30 0.29
N ASP A 232 7.18 24.50 0.75
CA ASP A 232 6.83 24.49 2.17
C ASP A 232 6.28 23.12 2.62
N ASN A 233 6.14 22.17 1.70
CA ASN A 233 5.60 20.83 1.92
C ASN A 233 4.22 20.84 2.63
N GLU A 234 3.41 21.87 2.39
CA GLU A 234 2.08 22.02 3.04
C GLU A 234 0.97 21.44 2.15
N ALA A 235 1.01 21.72 0.84
CA ALA A 235 -0.09 21.38 -0.06
C ALA A 235 -0.11 19.88 -0.40
N ILE A 236 1.06 19.26 -0.50
CA ILE A 236 1.19 17.90 -1.01
C ILE A 236 1.28 16.89 0.15
N TYR A 237 1.89 17.26 1.27
CA TYR A 237 1.95 16.40 2.45
C TYR A 237 0.55 16.05 2.97
N ASP A 238 -0.33 17.04 3.14
CA ASP A 238 -1.69 16.83 3.64
C ASP A 238 -2.55 15.96 2.70
N HIS A 239 -2.24 15.97 1.41
CA HIS A 239 -3.04 15.31 0.37
C HIS A 239 -2.54 13.90 0.06
N TYR A 240 -1.24 13.65 0.19
CA TYR A 240 -0.61 12.40 -0.22
C TYR A 240 0.18 11.71 0.87
N ASN A 241 0.33 12.30 2.07
CA ASN A 241 1.03 11.73 3.22
C ASN A 241 2.35 11.00 2.86
N VAL A 242 3.18 11.68 2.08
CA VAL A 242 4.47 11.13 1.63
C VAL A 242 5.48 11.30 2.76
N TRP A 243 5.79 10.20 3.44
CA TRP A 243 6.70 10.17 4.60
C TRP A 243 8.13 9.75 4.24
N ALA A 244 8.35 9.20 3.05
CA ALA A 244 9.65 8.77 2.55
C ALA A 244 9.79 9.11 1.06
N THR A 245 11.02 9.41 0.63
CA THR A 245 11.36 9.63 -0.78
C THR A 245 12.47 8.67 -1.22
N PRO A 246 12.51 8.29 -2.51
CA PRO A 246 11.53 8.58 -3.55
C PRO A 246 10.21 7.82 -3.34
N GLU A 247 9.10 8.42 -3.79
CA GLU A 247 7.80 7.75 -3.85
C GLU A 247 7.20 7.91 -5.26
N ILE A 248 6.79 6.80 -5.87
CA ILE A 248 6.08 6.80 -7.16
C ILE A 248 4.67 6.25 -6.96
N MET A 249 3.70 7.08 -7.28
CA MET A 249 2.27 6.75 -7.24
C MET A 249 1.66 6.88 -8.64
N LEU A 250 0.84 5.91 -9.03
CA LEU A 250 0.19 5.89 -10.33
C LEU A 250 -1.31 6.13 -10.22
N LEU A 251 -1.80 7.11 -10.98
CA LEU A 251 -3.20 7.45 -11.12
C LEU A 251 -3.72 7.01 -12.49
N ASN A 252 -4.93 6.44 -12.50
CA ASN A 252 -5.63 6.03 -13.71
C ASN A 252 -6.44 7.19 -14.34
N PRO A 253 -7.18 6.95 -15.44
CA PRO A 253 -8.02 7.97 -16.11
C PRO A 253 -9.06 8.65 -15.22
N ASP A 254 -9.58 7.96 -14.20
CA ASP A 254 -10.53 8.52 -13.23
C ASP A 254 -9.82 9.24 -12.07
N ARG A 255 -8.49 9.41 -12.16
CA ARG A 255 -7.60 9.88 -11.10
C ARG A 255 -7.63 8.99 -9.86
N THR A 256 -7.97 7.72 -10.02
CA THR A 256 -7.91 6.73 -8.94
C THR A 256 -6.48 6.22 -8.80
N ILE A 257 -5.99 6.15 -7.56
CA ILE A 257 -4.69 5.58 -7.22
C ILE A 257 -4.73 4.07 -7.48
N ILE A 258 -3.90 3.59 -8.39
CA ILE A 258 -3.82 2.17 -8.80
C ILE A 258 -2.48 1.53 -8.45
N GLY A 259 -1.54 2.30 -7.91
CA GLY A 259 -0.27 1.79 -7.37
C GLY A 259 0.47 2.85 -6.56
N LYS A 260 1.21 2.40 -5.54
CA LYS A 260 2.11 3.20 -4.70
C LYS A 260 3.42 2.43 -4.53
N HIS A 261 4.46 3.10 -4.04
CA HIS A 261 5.81 2.53 -3.88
C HIS A 261 6.34 1.84 -5.15
N LEU A 262 5.92 2.31 -6.34
CA LEU A 262 6.28 1.66 -7.60
C LEU A 262 7.76 1.87 -7.94
N SER A 263 8.40 0.86 -8.50
CA SER A 263 9.64 1.09 -9.26
C SER A 263 9.31 1.73 -10.61
N VAL A 264 10.32 2.30 -11.28
CA VAL A 264 10.16 2.86 -12.63
C VAL A 264 9.68 1.78 -13.60
N GLU A 265 10.19 0.56 -13.43
CA GLU A 265 9.88 -0.60 -14.25
C GLU A 265 8.44 -1.10 -14.08
N ASP A 266 7.82 -0.89 -12.92
CA ASP A 266 6.45 -1.35 -12.63
C ASP A 266 5.38 -0.52 -13.35
N ILE A 267 5.67 0.75 -13.68
CA ILE A 267 4.68 1.71 -14.18
C ILE A 267 3.91 1.17 -15.39
N SER A 268 4.63 0.69 -16.42
CA SER A 268 4.02 0.17 -17.64
C SER A 268 3.14 -1.05 -17.36
N MET A 269 3.61 -1.95 -16.49
CA MET A 269 2.87 -3.17 -16.12
C MET A 269 1.57 -2.84 -15.39
N VAL A 270 1.60 -1.90 -14.44
CA VAL A 270 0.40 -1.50 -13.70
C VAL A 270 -0.60 -0.80 -14.63
N MET A 271 -0.13 0.04 -15.56
CA MET A 271 -0.99 0.64 -16.59
C MET A 271 -1.66 -0.42 -17.47
N GLU A 272 -0.94 -1.46 -17.87
CA GLU A 272 -1.49 -2.57 -18.66
C GLU A 272 -2.52 -3.39 -17.88
N ALA A 273 -2.24 -3.67 -16.60
CA ALA A 273 -3.18 -4.36 -15.71
C ALA A 273 -4.49 -3.58 -15.52
N ASP A 274 -4.41 -2.26 -15.38
CA ASP A 274 -5.60 -1.39 -15.29
C ASP A 274 -6.43 -1.43 -16.58
N ARG A 275 -5.77 -1.37 -17.76
CA ARG A 275 -6.45 -1.49 -19.06
C ARG A 275 -7.12 -2.85 -19.26
N ALA A 276 -6.54 -3.89 -18.68
CA ALA A 276 -7.13 -5.23 -18.67
C ALA A 276 -8.30 -5.37 -17.68
N GLY A 277 -8.62 -4.32 -16.91
CA GLY A 277 -9.74 -4.27 -15.98
C GLY A 277 -9.43 -4.86 -14.60
N MET A 278 -8.16 -5.10 -14.26
CA MET A 278 -7.79 -5.80 -13.01
C MET A 278 -8.10 -5.00 -11.74
N PHE A 279 -8.23 -3.67 -11.83
CA PHE A 279 -8.54 -2.79 -10.70
C PHE A 279 -9.99 -2.28 -10.70
N GLN A 280 -10.81 -2.67 -11.68
CA GLN A 280 -12.23 -2.31 -11.66
C GLN A 280 -12.95 -3.15 -10.61
N LYS A 281 -13.47 -2.51 -9.56
CA LYS A 281 -14.44 -3.16 -8.68
C LYS A 281 -15.64 -3.59 -9.53
N GLU A 282 -15.94 -4.88 -9.60
CA GLU A 282 -17.19 -5.36 -10.18
C GLU A 282 -18.35 -4.67 -9.44
N ASN A 283 -18.92 -3.63 -10.04
CA ASN A 283 -20.19 -3.07 -9.60
C ASN A 283 -21.30 -4.06 -9.98
N GLY A 284 -21.40 -5.15 -9.22
CA GLY A 284 -22.35 -6.24 -9.40
C GLY A 284 -23.39 -6.29 -8.27
N SER A 285 -24.38 -5.41 -8.38
CA SER A 285 -25.65 -5.42 -7.65
C SER A 285 -26.21 -6.83 -7.41
N SER A 286 -26.24 -7.27 -6.15
CA SER A 286 -27.12 -8.34 -5.67
C SER A 286 -28.44 -7.77 -5.12
N ALA A 287 -29.07 -6.86 -5.87
CA ALA A 287 -30.49 -6.57 -5.67
C ALA A 287 -31.30 -7.76 -6.20
N SER A 288 -31.42 -8.81 -5.38
CA SER A 288 -32.43 -9.87 -5.54
C SER A 288 -33.82 -9.23 -5.48
N LYS A 289 -34.34 -8.80 -6.63
CA LYS A 289 -35.77 -8.67 -6.84
C LYS A 289 -36.35 -10.08 -6.82
N ARG A 290 -36.76 -10.55 -5.64
CA ARG A 290 -37.87 -11.51 -5.54
C ARG A 290 -39.13 -10.78 -5.97
N GLY A 291 -39.34 -10.78 -7.28
CA GLY A 291 -40.60 -10.43 -7.92
C GLY A 291 -41.54 -11.61 -7.83
N VAL A 292 -42.65 -11.36 -7.14
CA VAL A 292 -43.90 -12.11 -7.13
C VAL A 292 -44.30 -12.57 -8.53
N GLN A 293 -44.50 -13.89 -8.70
CA GLN A 293 -45.65 -14.50 -9.37
C GLN A 293 -45.74 -15.98 -9.01
#